data_AF-A0A838VET4-F1
#
_entry.id   AF-A0A838VET4-F1
#
_cell.length_a   1.000
_cell.length_b   1.000
_cell.length_c   1.000
_cell.angle_alpha   90.00
_cell.angle_beta   90.00
_cell.angle_gamma   90.00
#
_symmetry.space_group_name_H-M   'P 1'
#
loop_
_entity.id
_entity.type
_entity.pdbx_description
1 polymer ?
#
loop_
_entity_poly.entity_id
_entity_poly.type
_entity_poly.pdbx_seq_one_letter_code
_entity_poly.pdbx_strand_id
1 'polypeptide(L)' 'MKSETRNILLQAYAQLQRIADDLYTAADIASDNDDFDDSSLLSARADKIYEEAENLEIVISELE' A
#
# COMPACT_ATOMS: atom_id res chain seq x y z
N MET A 1 7.86 -17.80 -12.92
CA MET A 1 8.09 -16.48 -13.58
C MET A 1 9.59 -16.24 -13.90
N LYS A 2 9.99 -15.34 -14.84
CA LYS A 2 11.41 -14.93 -15.01
C LYS A 2 11.92 -14.16 -13.80
N SER A 3 13.17 -14.36 -13.39
CA SER A 3 13.75 -13.75 -12.18
C SER A 3 13.69 -12.22 -12.19
N GLU A 4 13.94 -11.58 -13.34
CA GLU A 4 13.89 -10.11 -13.46
C GLU A 4 12.47 -9.59 -13.23
N THR A 5 11.46 -10.24 -13.79
CA THR A 5 10.05 -9.88 -13.58
C THR A 5 9.65 -10.04 -12.11
N ARG A 6 10.03 -11.15 -11.48
CA ARG A 6 9.77 -11.40 -10.06
C ARG A 6 10.37 -10.30 -9.18
N ASN A 7 11.62 -9.93 -9.45
CA ASN A 7 12.33 -8.92 -8.66
C ASN A 7 11.67 -7.53 -8.78
N ILE A 8 11.22 -7.14 -9.98
CA ILE A 8 10.50 -5.87 -10.16
C ILE A 8 9.15 -5.90 -9.45
N LEU A 9 8.40 -7.01 -9.50
CA LEU A 9 7.13 -7.12 -8.78
C LEU A 9 7.32 -7.07 -7.26
N LEU A 10 8.34 -7.73 -6.72
CA LEU A 10 8.68 -7.65 -5.29
C LEU A 10 9.08 -6.23 -4.87
N GLN A 11 9.80 -5.51 -5.72
CA GLN A 11 10.12 -4.10 -5.48
C GLN A 11 8.87 -3.22 -5.49
N ALA A 12 7.97 -3.43 -6.45
CA ALA A 12 6.70 -2.70 -6.53
C ALA A 12 5.82 -2.99 -5.30
N TYR A 13 5.67 -4.25 -4.91
CA TYR A 13 4.99 -4.66 -3.68
C TYR A 13 5.52 -3.93 -2.44
N ALA A 14 6.83 -3.95 -2.23
CA ALA A 14 7.45 -3.28 -1.08
C ALA A 14 7.27 -1.75 -1.10
N GLN A 15 7.22 -1.14 -2.29
CA GLN A 15 6.95 0.29 -2.43
C GLN A 15 5.50 0.63 -2.13
N LEU A 16 4.54 -0.17 -2.62
CA LEU A 16 3.12 0.03 -2.34
C LEU A 16 2.82 -0.11 -0.85
N GLN A 17 3.38 -1.12 -0.17
CA GLN A 17 3.21 -1.26 1.29
C GLN A 17 3.72 -0.02 2.04
N ARG A 18 4.93 0.46 1.71
CA ARG A 18 5.46 1.68 2.33
C ARG A 18 4.55 2.88 2.10
N ILE A 19 4.04 3.06 0.88
CA ILE A 19 3.15 4.19 0.57
C ILE A 19 1.83 4.06 1.34
N ALA A 20 1.27 2.86 1.46
CA ALA A 20 0.07 2.63 2.26
C ALA A 20 0.32 2.98 3.75
N ASP A 21 1.43 2.51 4.32
CA ASP A 21 1.83 2.80 5.70
C ASP A 21 2.02 4.30 5.96
N ASP A 22 2.67 5.01 5.02
CA ASP A 22 2.86 6.46 5.10
C ASP A 22 1.51 7.20 5.10
N LEU A 23 0.55 6.75 4.30
CA LEU A 23 -0.80 7.33 4.23
C LEU A 23 -1.63 7.03 5.48
N TYR A 24 -1.59 5.81 6.02
CA TYR A 24 -2.24 5.49 7.29
C TYR A 24 -1.66 6.32 8.43
N THR A 25 -0.32 6.45 8.49
CA THR A 25 0.35 7.29 9.50
C THR A 25 -0.11 8.75 9.39
N ALA A 26 -0.22 9.29 8.17
CA ALA A 26 -0.73 10.63 7.96
C ALA A 26 -2.22 10.76 8.34
N ALA A 27 -3.02 9.72 8.08
CA ALA A 27 -4.42 9.67 8.47
C ALA A 27 -4.59 9.70 10.00
N ASP A 28 -3.76 8.97 10.73
CA ASP A 28 -3.74 8.97 12.19
C ASP A 28 -3.36 10.36 12.73
N ILE A 29 -2.32 10.98 12.18
CA ILE A 29 -1.90 12.35 12.53
C ILE A 29 -3.03 13.36 12.25
N ALA A 30 -3.73 13.25 11.13
CA ALA A 30 -4.88 14.11 10.82
C ALA A 30 -6.02 13.91 11.83
N SER A 31 -6.31 12.66 12.21
CA SER A 31 -7.30 12.31 13.23
C SER A 31 -6.97 12.92 14.59
N ASP A 32 -5.70 12.81 15.01
CA ASP A 32 -5.20 13.37 16.28
C ASP A 32 -5.29 14.91 16.33
N ASN A 33 -5.34 15.57 15.17
CA ASN A 33 -5.50 17.02 15.03
C ASN A 33 -6.97 17.46 14.77
N ASP A 34 -7.94 16.56 14.98
CA ASP A 34 -9.37 16.76 14.69
C ASP A 34 -9.68 17.08 13.20
N ASP A 35 -8.77 16.76 12.28
CA ASP A 35 -8.95 16.91 10.83
C ASP A 35 -9.51 15.61 10.23
N PHE A 36 -10.79 15.36 10.53
CA PHE A 36 -11.47 14.11 10.16
C PHE A 36 -11.68 13.95 8.64
N ASP A 37 -11.79 15.06 7.90
CA ASP A 37 -11.96 15.03 6.45
C ASP A 37 -10.67 14.53 5.78
N ASP A 38 -9.52 15.07 6.16
CA ASP A 38 -8.21 14.62 5.65
C ASP A 38 -7.89 13.21 6.14
N SER A 39 -8.17 12.90 7.41
CA SER A 39 -8.00 11.55 7.97
C SER A 39 -8.77 10.50 7.16
N SER A 40 -10.05 10.76 6.87
CA SER A 40 -10.89 9.85 6.08
C SER A 40 -10.40 9.71 4.64
N LEU A 41 -9.96 10.81 4.03
CA LEU A 41 -9.42 10.80 2.66
C LEU A 41 -8.13 9.97 2.59
N LEU A 42 -7.20 10.19 3.52
CA LEU A 42 -5.90 9.50 3.57
C LEU A 42 -6.08 8.01 3.81
N SER A 43 -6.92 7.61 4.78
CA SER A 43 -7.23 6.20 5.04
C SER A 43 -7.84 5.52 3.81
N ALA A 44 -8.81 6.15 3.14
CA ALA A 44 -9.45 5.56 1.96
C ALA A 44 -8.47 5.39 0.77
N ARG A 45 -7.41 6.21 0.70
CA ARG A 45 -6.34 6.04 -0.30
C ARG A 45 -5.34 4.96 0.11
N ALA A 46 -5.00 4.89 1.40
CA ALA A 46 -4.17 3.83 1.95
C ALA A 46 -4.80 2.44 1.70
N ASP A 47 -6.11 2.29 1.94
CA ASP A 47 -6.87 1.06 1.68
C ASP A 47 -6.68 0.57 0.24
N LYS A 48 -6.77 1.48 -0.74
CA LYS A 48 -6.66 1.15 -2.16
C LYS A 48 -5.26 0.73 -2.56
N ILE A 49 -4.24 1.34 -1.97
CA ILE A 49 -2.84 0.99 -2.23
C ILE A 49 -2.48 -0.33 -1.55
N TYR A 50 -3.00 -0.55 -0.34
CA TYR A 50 -2.85 -1.82 0.36
C TYR A 50 -3.51 -2.97 -0.42
N GLU A 51 -4.74 -2.78 -0.90
CA GLU A 51 -5.45 -3.75 -1.76
C GLU A 51 -4.61 -4.14 -3.00
N GLU A 52 -4.00 -3.16 -3.66
CA GLU A 52 -3.16 -3.43 -4.83
C GLU A 52 -1.83 -4.13 -4.45
N ALA A 53 -1.26 -3.83 -3.28
CA ALA A 53 -0.10 -4.55 -2.77
C ALA A 53 -0.43 -6.03 -2.51
N GLU A 54 -1.57 -6.33 -1.88
CA GLU A 54 -2.05 -7.70 -1.66
C GLU A 54 -2.30 -8.43 -2.98
N ASN A 55 -2.89 -7.75 -3.98
CA ASN A 55 -3.07 -8.32 -5.32
C ASN A 55 -1.72 -8.71 -5.96
N LEU A 56 -0.68 -7.89 -5.79
CA LEU A 56 0.67 -8.22 -6.26
C LEU A 56 1.27 -9.41 -5.51
N GLU A 57 1.06 -9.52 -4.20
CA GLU A 57 1.55 -10.64 -3.39
C GLU A 57 0.92 -11.97 -3.82
N ILE A 58 -0.39 -11.97 -4.13
CA ILE A 58 -1.08 -13.11 -4.72
C ILE A 58 -0.45 -13.48 -6.08
N VAL A 59 -0.25 -12.52 -6.99
CA VAL A 59 0.36 -12.80 -8.30
C VAL A 59 1.78 -13.33 -8.17
N ILE A 60 2.58 -12.79 -7.24
CA ILE A 60 3.94 -13.26 -6.99
C ILE A 60 3.92 -14.70 -6.47
N SER A 61 3.05 -15.02 -5.51
CA SER A 61 2.96 -16.35 -4.90
C SER A 61 2.38 -17.42 -5.82
N GLU A 62 1.40 -17.08 -6.66
CA GLU A 62 0.81 -18.02 -7.64
C GLU A 62 1.74 -18.34 -8.82
N LEU A 63 2.69 -17.45 -9.13
CA LEU A 63 3.62 -17.57 -10.26
C LEU A 63 5.07 -17.95 -9.87
N GLU A 64 5.28 -18.25 -8.59
CA GLU A 64 6.46 -18.94 -8.04
C GLU A 64 6.49 -20.42 -8.43
#